data_AF-A0A7C7EG08-F1
#
_entry.id   AF-A0A7C7EG08-F1
#
_cell.length_a   1.000
_cell.length_b   1.000
_cell.length_c   1.000
_cell.angle_alpha   90.00
_cell.angle_beta   90.00
_cell.angle_gamma   90.00
#
_symmetry.space_group_name_H-M   'P 1'
#
loop_
_entity.id
_entity.type
_entity.pdbx_description
1 polymer ?
#
loop_
_entity_poly.entity_id
_entity_poly.type
_entity_poly.pdbx_seq_one_letter_code
_entity_poly.pdbx_strand_id
1 'polypeptide(L)'
;DQGYIVTKTMNYLVNPNEPLDPFITKLTGITNEMLMMDGIDESVLFHELHNIIDDDTLLVAYNLAFDIGFLIALYQRHLSRTYIIKNDILDCMAVYKDRYPYPHKLSNAVEHFNLNHGNAHRASDDALVTFKVLECLDEEKSNLDLYVNVLGYNPKYRPPDTSFFKKAITLVPQGMNGNREIERIRSLE
;
A
#
# COMPACT_ATOMS: atom_id res chain seq x y z
N ASP A 1 24.03 -6.41 11.65
CA ASP A 1 22.74 -5.73 11.75
C ASP A 1 22.18 -5.55 10.35
N GLN A 2 21.28 -6.45 9.93
CA GLN A 2 20.64 -6.37 8.62
C GLN A 2 19.39 -5.50 8.77
N GLY A 3 19.56 -4.19 8.61
CA GLY A 3 18.45 -3.26 8.44
C GLY A 3 18.10 -3.12 6.96
N TYR A 4 16.88 -2.68 6.69
CA TYR A 4 16.49 -2.25 5.34
C TYR A 4 17.20 -0.95 4.97
N ILE A 5 17.50 -0.75 3.68
CA ILE A 5 18.15 0.45 3.18
C ILE A 5 17.27 1.05 2.09
N VAL A 6 16.89 2.32 2.27
CA VAL A 6 16.20 3.07 1.22
C VAL A 6 17.19 3.44 0.12
N THR A 7 17.07 2.81 -1.05
CA THR A 7 17.99 3.03 -2.19
C THR A 7 17.47 4.05 -3.18
N LYS A 8 16.15 4.23 -3.27
CA LYS A 8 15.50 5.21 -4.17
C LYS A 8 14.19 5.69 -3.55
N THR A 9 13.87 6.96 -3.75
CA THR A 9 12.55 7.56 -3.44
C THR A 9 12.08 8.32 -4.66
N MET A 10 10.80 8.18 -4.99
CA MET A 10 10.17 8.87 -6.13
C MET A 10 8.93 9.61 -5.64
N ASN A 11 8.73 10.83 -6.13
CA ASN A 11 7.61 11.67 -5.79
C ASN A 11 7.24 12.51 -6.99
N TYR A 12 6.07 12.26 -7.56
CA TYR A 12 5.60 12.93 -8.76
C TYR A 12 4.17 13.43 -8.55
N LEU A 13 3.91 14.64 -9.05
CA LEU A 13 2.55 15.10 -9.27
C LEU A 13 2.15 14.67 -10.69
N VAL A 14 0.99 14.04 -10.84
CA VAL A 14 0.47 13.66 -12.16
C VAL A 14 -0.62 14.64 -12.54
N ASN A 15 -0.50 15.22 -13.73
CA ASN A 15 -1.53 16.11 -14.25
C ASN A 15 -2.68 15.27 -14.86
N PRO A 16 -3.91 15.33 -14.29
CA PRO A 16 -5.04 14.56 -14.79
C PRO A 16 -5.67 15.18 -16.06
N ASN A 17 -5.14 16.30 -16.54
CA ASN A 17 -5.68 17.10 -17.65
C ASN A 17 -7.10 17.63 -17.40
N GLU A 18 -7.50 17.72 -16.13
CA GLU A 18 -8.76 18.30 -15.68
C GLU A 18 -8.58 19.02 -14.34
N PRO A 19 -9.46 19.99 -14.00
CA PRO A 19 -9.39 20.67 -12.71
C PRO A 19 -9.66 19.72 -11.53
N LEU A 20 -8.86 19.84 -10.48
CA LEU A 20 -9.10 19.12 -9.23
C LEU A 20 -10.37 19.59 -8.53
N ASP A 21 -11.09 18.63 -7.96
CA ASP A 21 -12.17 18.90 -7.01
C ASP A 21 -11.61 19.66 -5.78
N PRO A 22 -12.26 20.75 -5.32
CA PRO A 22 -11.86 21.49 -4.13
C PRO A 22 -11.70 20.61 -2.88
N PHE A 23 -12.46 19.52 -2.76
CA PHE A 23 -12.32 18.54 -1.69
C PHE A 23 -10.96 17.86 -1.72
N ILE A 24 -10.48 17.42 -2.91
CA ILE A 24 -9.17 16.77 -3.06
C ILE A 24 -8.04 17.75 -2.75
N THR A 25 -8.18 19.01 -3.18
CA THR A 25 -7.23 20.07 -2.84
C THR A 25 -7.14 20.26 -1.33
N LYS A 26 -8.29 20.35 -0.65
CA LYS A 26 -8.35 20.48 0.82
C LYS A 26 -7.75 19.28 1.54
N LEU A 27 -7.97 18.07 1.02
CA LEU A 27 -7.53 16.83 1.64
C LEU A 27 -6.01 16.60 1.50
N THR A 28 -5.46 16.89 0.32
CA THR A 28 -4.07 16.52 -0.04
C THR A 28 -3.10 17.70 -0.05
N GLY A 29 -3.62 18.93 -0.06
CA GLY A 29 -2.86 20.15 -0.29
C GLY A 29 -2.36 20.34 -1.72
N ILE A 30 -2.66 19.42 -2.66
CA ILE A 30 -2.30 19.57 -4.07
C ILE A 30 -3.26 20.57 -4.72
N THR A 31 -2.72 21.64 -5.32
CA THR A 31 -3.53 22.64 -6.02
C THR A 31 -3.46 22.47 -7.54
N ASN A 32 -4.42 23.07 -8.25
CA ASN A 32 -4.40 23.12 -9.72
C ASN A 32 -3.15 23.82 -10.25
N GLU A 33 -2.66 24.86 -9.57
CA GLU A 33 -1.44 25.59 -9.93
C GLU A 33 -0.21 24.68 -9.83
N MET A 34 -0.10 23.87 -8.77
CA MET A 34 0.98 22.88 -8.62
C MET A 34 0.97 21.87 -9.76
N LEU A 35 -0.22 21.36 -10.14
CA LEU A 35 -0.33 20.40 -11.25
C LEU A 35 -0.01 21.03 -12.62
N MET A 36 -0.34 22.31 -12.82
CA MET A 36 -0.01 23.02 -14.04
C MET A 36 1.48 23.28 -14.18
N MET A 37 2.16 23.60 -13.07
CA MET A 37 3.59 23.94 -13.07
C MET A 37 4.50 22.72 -13.03
N ASP A 38 4.18 21.75 -12.17
CA ASP A 38 5.07 20.63 -11.82
C ASP A 38 4.50 19.26 -12.20
N GLY A 39 3.24 19.21 -12.65
CA GLY A 39 2.57 17.96 -13.00
C GLY A 39 3.16 17.32 -14.26
N ILE A 40 3.51 16.04 -14.16
CA ILE A 40 3.99 15.24 -15.28
C ILE A 40 2.85 14.46 -15.95
N ASP A 41 3.10 14.01 -17.17
CA ASP A 41 2.23 13.05 -17.85
C ASP A 41 2.27 11.69 -17.15
N GLU A 42 1.12 11.01 -17.07
CA GLU A 42 1.00 9.70 -16.45
C GLU A 42 1.95 8.66 -17.07
N SER A 43 2.22 8.74 -18.38
CA SER A 43 3.16 7.83 -19.04
C SER A 43 4.57 7.96 -18.49
N VAL A 44 5.03 9.16 -18.12
CA VAL A 44 6.35 9.36 -17.51
C VAL A 44 6.42 8.68 -16.15
N LEU A 45 5.39 8.84 -15.32
CA LEU A 45 5.27 8.12 -14.05
C LEU A 45 5.30 6.60 -14.27
N PHE A 46 4.53 6.10 -15.25
CA PHE A 46 4.49 4.67 -15.55
C PHE A 46 5.87 4.12 -15.89
N HIS A 47 6.65 4.79 -16.74
CA HIS A 47 7.99 4.32 -17.10
C HIS A 47 8.93 4.31 -15.88
N GLU A 48 8.92 5.35 -15.05
CA GLU A 48 9.74 5.39 -13.83
C GLU A 48 9.37 4.30 -12.84
N LEU A 49 8.06 4.06 -12.64
CA LEU A 49 7.57 3.00 -11.77
C LEU A 49 7.89 1.61 -12.32
N HIS A 50 7.66 1.39 -13.63
CA HIS A 50 7.92 0.11 -14.28
C HIS A 50 9.41 -0.26 -14.24
N ASN A 51 10.30 0.72 -14.32
CA ASN A 51 11.75 0.49 -14.28
C ASN A 51 12.28 0.05 -12.90
N ILE A 52 11.50 0.24 -11.82
CA ILE A 52 11.92 -0.14 -10.46
C ILE A 52 11.20 -1.39 -9.93
N ILE A 53 10.18 -1.88 -10.63
CA ILE A 53 9.42 -3.08 -10.26
C ILE A 53 9.82 -4.21 -11.21
N ASP A 54 10.59 -5.16 -10.71
CA ASP A 54 10.88 -6.43 -11.39
C ASP A 54 9.95 -7.56 -10.91
N ASP A 55 10.09 -8.77 -11.48
CA ASP A 55 9.23 -9.91 -11.13
C ASP A 55 9.46 -10.44 -9.68
N ASP A 56 10.61 -10.12 -9.06
CA ASP A 56 10.99 -10.56 -7.70
C ASP A 56 10.67 -9.50 -6.62
N THR A 57 10.20 -8.32 -7.03
CA THR A 57 9.83 -7.23 -6.13
C THR A 57 8.60 -7.60 -5.29
N LEU A 58 8.70 -7.45 -3.96
CA LEU A 58 7.57 -7.50 -3.03
C LEU A 58 6.87 -6.13 -2.99
N LEU A 59 5.59 -6.09 -3.37
CA LEU A 59 4.78 -4.87 -3.32
C LEU A 59 4.15 -4.72 -1.93
N VAL A 60 4.50 -3.64 -1.24
CA VAL A 60 3.99 -3.35 0.10
C VAL A 60 3.21 -2.04 0.09
N ALA A 61 2.03 -2.05 0.72
CA ALA A 61 1.22 -0.85 0.94
C ALA A 61 0.42 -0.97 2.24
N TYR A 62 -0.08 0.16 2.76
CA TYR A 62 -1.00 0.18 3.89
C TYR A 62 -2.43 0.23 3.36
N ASN A 63 -3.22 -0.83 3.57
CA ASN A 63 -4.52 -1.05 2.94
C ASN A 63 -4.40 -1.32 1.43
N LEU A 64 -3.51 -2.25 1.07
CA LEU A 64 -3.07 -2.54 -0.30
C LEU A 64 -4.22 -2.76 -1.30
N ALA A 65 -5.35 -3.33 -0.87
CA ALA A 65 -6.51 -3.55 -1.73
C ALA A 65 -7.04 -2.25 -2.39
N PHE A 66 -6.79 -1.09 -1.77
CA PHE A 66 -7.10 0.22 -2.36
C PHE A 66 -6.12 0.60 -3.47
N ASP A 67 -4.82 0.63 -3.17
CA ASP A 67 -3.78 1.07 -4.11
C ASP A 67 -3.62 0.13 -5.31
N ILE A 68 -3.85 -1.17 -5.11
CA ILE A 68 -3.63 -2.18 -6.14
C ILE A 68 -4.56 -1.98 -7.34
N GLY A 69 -5.76 -1.43 -7.10
CA GLY A 69 -6.72 -1.06 -8.15
C GLY A 69 -6.21 0.06 -9.07
N PHE A 70 -5.44 1.00 -8.51
CA PHE A 70 -4.79 2.05 -9.31
C PHE A 70 -3.59 1.48 -10.07
N LEU A 71 -2.79 0.62 -9.43
CA LEU A 71 -1.63 0.00 -10.06
C LEU A 71 -2.03 -0.87 -11.26
N ILE A 72 -3.04 -1.73 -11.11
CA ILE A 72 -3.53 -2.58 -12.20
C ILE A 72 -4.08 -1.74 -13.35
N ALA A 73 -4.85 -0.69 -13.06
CA ALA A 73 -5.39 0.20 -14.08
C ALA A 73 -4.28 0.94 -14.85
N LEU A 74 -3.24 1.40 -14.15
CA LEU A 74 -2.08 2.06 -14.74
C LEU A 74 -1.35 1.11 -15.71
N TYR A 75 -1.02 -0.11 -15.27
CA TYR A 75 -0.37 -1.11 -16.12
C TYR A 75 -1.25 -1.56 -17.29
N GLN A 76 -2.57 -1.63 -17.09
CA GLN A 76 -3.49 -2.00 -18.17
C GLN A 76 -3.63 -0.91 -19.25
N ARG A 77 -3.48 0.37 -18.87
CA ARG A 77 -3.45 1.49 -19.82
C ARG A 77 -2.16 1.52 -20.63
N HIS A 78 -1.00 1.32 -19.99
CA HIS A 78 0.30 1.57 -20.63
C HIS A 78 1.02 0.32 -21.15
N LEU A 79 0.75 -0.87 -20.59
CA LEU A 79 1.46 -2.11 -20.96
C LEU A 79 0.57 -3.09 -21.73
N SER A 80 -0.54 -3.52 -21.13
CA SER A 80 -1.48 -4.46 -21.77
C SER A 80 -2.82 -4.48 -21.06
N ARG A 81 -3.92 -4.39 -21.80
CA ARG A 81 -5.30 -4.46 -21.24
C ARG A 81 -5.59 -5.76 -20.47
N THR A 82 -4.81 -6.81 -20.70
CA THR A 82 -4.92 -8.11 -20.02
C THR A 82 -3.82 -8.31 -18.97
N TYR A 83 -3.11 -7.25 -18.59
CA TYR A 83 -2.08 -7.32 -17.56
C TYR A 83 -2.68 -7.83 -16.24
N ILE A 84 -1.89 -8.65 -15.56
CA ILE A 84 -2.13 -9.17 -14.21
C ILE A 84 -0.84 -9.01 -13.40
N ILE A 85 -0.98 -8.79 -12.11
CA ILE A 85 0.11 -8.58 -11.17
C ILE A 85 0.82 -9.90 -10.91
N LYS A 86 2.14 -9.93 -11.13
CA LYS A 86 2.96 -11.13 -10.97
C LYS A 86 3.70 -11.18 -9.64
N ASN A 87 3.90 -10.00 -9.05
CA ASN A 87 4.62 -9.77 -7.82
C ASN A 87 3.95 -10.40 -6.61
N ASP A 88 4.75 -10.72 -5.60
CA ASP A 88 4.22 -10.96 -4.27
C ASP A 88 3.72 -9.64 -3.67
N ILE A 89 2.76 -9.75 -2.76
CA ILE A 89 2.18 -8.60 -2.08
C ILE A 89 2.23 -8.77 -0.56
N LEU A 90 2.26 -7.65 0.16
CA LEU A 90 2.06 -7.60 1.61
C LEU A 90 1.26 -6.35 1.99
N ASP A 91 0.14 -6.56 2.69
CA ASP A 91 -0.67 -5.46 3.24
C ASP A 91 -0.24 -5.16 4.69
N CYS A 92 0.44 -4.03 4.89
CA CYS A 92 0.90 -3.60 6.20
C CYS A 92 -0.26 -3.36 7.18
N MET A 93 -1.43 -2.94 6.68
CA MET A 93 -2.62 -2.77 7.52
C MET A 93 -3.12 -4.13 8.00
N ALA A 94 -3.07 -5.17 7.17
CA ALA A 94 -3.48 -6.50 7.56
C ALA A 94 -2.62 -7.03 8.71
N VAL A 95 -1.29 -6.79 8.67
CA VAL A 95 -0.38 -7.13 9.78
C VAL A 95 -0.78 -6.36 11.05
N TYR A 96 -0.86 -5.03 10.99
CA TYR A 96 -1.21 -4.19 12.14
C TYR A 96 -2.56 -4.57 12.74
N LYS A 97 -3.58 -4.75 11.88
CA LYS A 97 -4.94 -5.14 12.27
C LYS A 97 -5.01 -6.53 12.87
N ASP A 98 -4.17 -7.45 12.42
CA ASP A 98 -4.07 -8.78 13.04
C ASP A 98 -3.56 -8.66 14.47
N ARG A 99 -2.72 -7.65 14.73
CA ARG A 99 -1.98 -7.52 15.98
C ARG A 99 -2.60 -6.61 17.03
N TYR A 100 -3.43 -5.65 16.61
CA TYR A 100 -3.97 -4.63 17.50
C TYR A 100 -5.47 -4.42 17.33
N PRO A 101 -6.20 -4.02 18.39
CA PRO A 101 -7.60 -3.65 18.28
C PRO A 101 -7.77 -2.34 17.50
N TYR A 102 -8.99 -2.11 17.02
CA TYR A 102 -9.40 -0.87 16.35
C TYR A 102 -9.06 0.34 17.24
N PRO A 103 -8.62 1.47 16.67
CA PRO A 103 -8.61 1.84 15.24
C PRO A 103 -7.37 1.42 14.43
N HIS A 104 -7.54 1.22 13.12
CA HIS A 104 -6.52 0.64 12.21
C HIS A 104 -6.07 1.58 11.08
N LYS A 105 -6.30 2.89 11.17
CA LYS A 105 -5.76 3.81 10.15
C LYS A 105 -4.24 3.90 10.28
N LEU A 106 -3.56 4.30 9.21
CA LEU A 106 -2.11 4.52 9.23
C LEU A 106 -1.69 5.44 10.39
N SER A 107 -2.44 6.53 10.62
CA SER A 107 -2.21 7.45 11.73
C SER A 107 -2.24 6.78 13.11
N ASN A 108 -3.02 5.71 13.28
CA ASN A 108 -3.09 4.97 14.54
C ASN A 108 -1.87 4.07 14.73
N ALA A 109 -1.40 3.42 13.66
CA ALA A 109 -0.15 2.66 13.71
C ALA A 109 1.05 3.57 13.97
N VAL A 110 1.08 4.75 13.34
CA VAL A 110 2.08 5.81 13.59
C VAL A 110 2.10 6.22 15.06
N GLU A 111 0.94 6.56 15.61
CA GLU A 111 0.81 6.97 17.01
C GLU A 111 1.25 5.85 17.95
N HIS A 112 0.80 4.61 17.69
CA HIS A 112 1.14 3.43 18.48
C HIS A 112 2.66 3.19 18.56
N PHE A 113 3.36 3.33 17.44
CA PHE A 113 4.82 3.16 17.37
C PHE A 113 5.61 4.45 17.65
N ASN A 114 4.94 5.55 18.05
CA ASN A 114 5.54 6.86 18.29
C ASN A 114 6.40 7.36 17.10
N LEU A 115 5.93 7.13 15.88
CA LEU A 115 6.59 7.57 14.65
C LEU A 115 6.22 9.01 14.30
N ASN A 116 7.14 9.72 13.66
CA ASN A 116 6.85 11.05 13.09
C ASN A 116 6.19 10.91 11.72
N HIS A 117 4.94 11.39 11.60
CA HIS A 117 4.25 11.55 10.32
C HIS A 117 4.38 13.02 9.90
N GLY A 118 5.15 13.27 8.84
CA GLY A 118 5.40 14.62 8.32
C GLY A 118 4.13 15.30 7.82
N ASN A 119 3.85 15.23 6.51
CA ASN A 119 2.60 15.71 5.95
C ASN A 119 1.65 14.55 5.68
N ALA A 120 0.72 14.31 6.60
CA ALA A 120 -0.37 13.37 6.36
C ALA A 120 -1.09 13.70 5.04
N HIS A 121 -1.44 12.67 4.26
CA HIS A 121 -2.07 12.77 2.94
C HIS A 121 -1.17 13.22 1.78
N ARG A 122 0.16 13.31 2.00
CA ARG A 122 1.13 13.27 0.91
C ARG A 122 1.58 11.84 0.70
N ALA A 123 1.36 11.31 -0.51
CA ALA A 123 1.63 9.90 -0.84
C ALA A 123 3.08 9.48 -0.55
N SER A 124 4.06 10.36 -0.78
CA SER A 124 5.47 10.09 -0.45
C SER A 124 5.71 9.89 1.05
N ASP A 125 5.05 10.69 1.87
CA ASP A 125 5.21 10.68 3.33
C ASP A 125 4.46 9.47 3.91
N ASP A 126 3.28 9.16 3.36
CA ASP A 126 2.50 7.97 3.71
C ASP A 126 3.25 6.68 3.33
N ALA A 127 3.94 6.64 2.18
CA ALA A 127 4.77 5.51 1.78
C ALA A 127 5.98 5.31 2.71
N LEU A 128 6.69 6.40 3.05
CA LEU A 128 7.82 6.35 3.97
C LEU A 128 7.40 5.90 5.38
N VAL A 129 6.28 6.41 5.86
CA VAL A 129 5.75 6.05 7.17
C VAL A 129 5.21 4.62 7.18
N THR A 130 4.57 4.16 6.10
CA THR A 130 4.17 2.75 5.95
C THR A 130 5.36 1.82 6.07
N PHE A 131 6.47 2.16 5.41
CA PHE A 131 7.71 1.40 5.53
C PHE A 131 8.23 1.34 6.97
N LYS A 132 8.27 2.47 7.69
CA LYS A 132 8.67 2.49 9.11
C LYS A 132 7.75 1.69 10.01
N VAL A 133 6.43 1.72 9.76
CA VAL A 133 5.46 0.90 10.49
C VAL A 133 5.74 -0.59 10.24
N LEU A 134 6.06 -0.98 9.01
CA LEU A 134 6.44 -2.36 8.69
C LEU A 134 7.71 -2.79 9.43
N GLU A 135 8.73 -1.92 9.48
CA GLU A 135 9.95 -2.18 10.26
C GLU A 135 9.63 -2.42 11.73
N CYS A 136 8.83 -1.56 12.37
CA CYS A 136 8.41 -1.76 13.76
C CYS A 136 7.62 -3.06 13.97
N LEU A 137 6.79 -3.45 13.00
CA LEU A 137 6.06 -4.72 13.06
C LEU A 137 6.99 -5.93 12.92
N ASP A 138 7.99 -5.88 12.04
CA ASP A 138 9.00 -6.95 11.91
C ASP A 138 9.86 -7.07 13.18
N GLU A 139 10.28 -5.93 13.75
CA GLU A 139 11.03 -5.87 15.01
C GLU A 139 10.23 -6.42 16.19
N GLU A 140 8.92 -6.10 16.28
CA GLU A 140 8.05 -6.66 17.32
C GLU A 140 7.97 -8.19 17.21
N LYS A 141 7.82 -8.70 15.98
CA LYS A 141 7.74 -10.13 15.71
C LYS A 141 8.09 -10.40 14.24
N SER A 142 9.23 -11.05 14.03
CA SER A 142 9.73 -11.38 12.69
C SER A 142 9.03 -12.62 12.13
N ASN A 143 7.83 -12.40 11.61
CA ASN A 143 6.96 -13.41 10.98
C ASN A 143 6.16 -12.81 9.80
N LEU A 144 6.71 -11.77 9.15
CA LEU A 144 6.04 -11.10 8.03
C LEU A 144 5.78 -12.03 6.83
N ASP A 145 6.55 -13.11 6.70
CA ASP A 145 6.36 -14.17 5.71
C ASP A 145 4.98 -14.82 5.77
N LEU A 146 4.35 -14.89 6.95
CA LEU A 146 2.99 -15.40 7.11
C LEU A 146 1.95 -14.55 6.37
N TYR A 147 2.25 -13.27 6.13
CA TYR A 147 1.36 -12.28 5.54
C TYR A 147 1.57 -12.05 4.04
N VAL A 148 2.64 -12.63 3.47
CA VAL A 148 2.89 -12.55 2.02
C VAL A 148 1.77 -13.25 1.26
N ASN A 149 1.21 -12.56 0.26
CA ASN A 149 0.04 -13.00 -0.52
C ASN A 149 -1.21 -13.28 0.32
N VAL A 150 -1.36 -12.57 1.44
CA VAL A 150 -2.57 -12.60 2.27
C VAL A 150 -3.22 -11.21 2.27
N LEU A 151 -4.52 -11.17 1.98
CA LEU A 151 -5.32 -9.95 2.17
C LEU A 151 -6.33 -10.17 3.30
N GLY A 152 -6.20 -9.34 4.33
CA GLY A 152 -7.18 -9.23 5.39
C GLY A 152 -8.40 -8.43 4.93
N TYR A 153 -9.61 -8.83 5.34
CA TYR A 153 -10.82 -8.04 5.06
C TYR A 153 -11.81 -8.09 6.22
N ASN A 154 -12.63 -7.04 6.36
CA ASN A 154 -13.72 -7.05 7.32
C ASN A 154 -14.92 -7.82 6.73
N PRO A 155 -15.41 -8.90 7.38
CA PRO A 155 -16.53 -9.71 6.88
C PRO A 155 -17.83 -8.95 6.61
N LYS A 156 -17.98 -7.74 7.18
CA LYS A 156 -19.12 -6.86 6.92
C LYS A 156 -19.15 -6.34 5.47
N TYR A 157 -18.00 -6.28 4.79
CA TYR A 157 -17.86 -5.74 3.44
C TYR A 157 -17.54 -6.86 2.44
N ARG A 158 -17.66 -6.52 1.14
CA ARG A 158 -17.24 -7.42 0.06
C ARG A 158 -15.74 -7.71 0.20
N PRO A 159 -15.31 -8.97 0.05
CA PRO A 159 -13.88 -9.29 0.01
C PRO A 159 -13.18 -8.56 -1.17
N PRO A 160 -11.87 -8.29 -1.06
CA PRO A 160 -11.08 -7.76 -2.16
C PRO A 160 -11.19 -8.63 -3.41
N ASP A 161 -11.21 -8.00 -4.57
CA ASP A 161 -11.09 -8.71 -5.84
C ASP A 161 -9.63 -9.16 -6.00
N THR A 162 -9.42 -10.43 -6.30
CA THR A 162 -8.10 -11.04 -6.48
C THR A 162 -7.86 -11.55 -7.90
N SER A 163 -8.81 -11.32 -8.81
CA SER A 163 -8.77 -11.83 -10.19
C SER A 163 -7.62 -11.29 -11.03
N PHE A 164 -7.01 -10.18 -10.61
CA PHE A 164 -5.89 -9.52 -11.29
C PHE A 164 -4.52 -9.96 -10.75
N PHE A 165 -4.43 -10.96 -9.87
CA PHE A 165 -3.15 -11.54 -9.45
C PHE A 165 -2.87 -12.85 -10.18
N LYS A 166 -1.62 -13.02 -10.63
CA LYS A 166 -1.13 -14.29 -11.18
C LYS A 166 -0.95 -15.34 -10.08
N LYS A 167 -0.47 -14.92 -8.91
CA LYS A 167 -0.28 -15.76 -7.73
C LYS A 167 -1.58 -15.86 -6.96
N ALA A 168 -1.82 -16.98 -6.30
CA ALA A 168 -2.98 -17.16 -5.45
C ALA A 168 -2.88 -16.24 -4.22
N ILE A 169 -3.94 -15.48 -3.95
CA ILE A 169 -4.03 -14.61 -2.78
C ILE A 169 -5.00 -15.23 -1.77
N THR A 170 -4.53 -15.48 -0.56
CA THR A 170 -5.35 -15.98 0.53
C THR A 170 -6.15 -14.83 1.15
N LEU A 171 -7.46 -14.97 1.20
CA LEU A 171 -8.34 -13.99 1.86
C LEU A 171 -8.64 -14.43 3.28
N VAL A 172 -8.31 -13.58 4.26
CA VAL A 172 -8.56 -13.86 5.67
C VAL A 172 -9.55 -12.85 6.26
N PRO A 173 -10.68 -13.30 6.83
CA PRO A 173 -11.57 -12.42 7.56
C PRO A 173 -10.89 -11.94 8.85
N GLN A 174 -10.78 -10.63 9.03
CA GLN A 174 -10.22 -9.99 10.22
C GLN A 174 -11.27 -9.14 10.93
N GLY A 175 -11.44 -9.40 12.23
CA GLY A 175 -12.29 -8.62 13.13
C GLY A 175 -11.66 -7.28 13.52
N MET A 176 -12.22 -6.64 14.56
CA MET A 176 -11.76 -5.34 15.04
C MET A 176 -10.86 -5.44 16.29
N ASN A 177 -10.53 -6.63 16.76
CA ASN A 177 -9.95 -6.82 18.10
C ASN A 177 -8.47 -7.19 18.10
N GLY A 178 -7.82 -7.38 16.93
CA GLY A 178 -6.42 -7.79 16.87
C GLY A 178 -6.20 -9.22 17.37
N ASN A 179 -7.06 -10.15 16.94
CA ASN A 179 -7.08 -11.50 17.48
C ASN A 179 -6.03 -12.42 16.84
N ARG A 180 -5.08 -11.93 16.06
CA ARG A 180 -4.09 -12.77 15.35
C ARG A 180 -4.73 -13.78 14.40
N GLU A 181 -5.79 -13.40 13.69
CA GLU A 181 -6.50 -14.26 12.74
C GLU A 181 -5.58 -14.86 11.68
N ILE A 182 -4.76 -14.03 11.02
CA ILE A 182 -3.83 -14.47 9.97
C ILE A 182 -2.74 -15.35 10.57
N GLU A 183 -2.09 -14.92 11.65
CA GLU A 183 -1.02 -15.73 12.27
C GLU A 183 -1.52 -17.11 12.68
N ARG A 184 -2.71 -17.22 13.27
CA ARG A 184 -3.27 -18.51 13.67
C ARG A 184 -3.55 -19.44 12.49
N ILE A 185 -4.08 -18.91 11.39
CA ILE A 185 -4.40 -19.71 10.20
C ILE A 185 -3.11 -20.18 9.53
N ARG A 186 -2.14 -19.26 9.36
CA ARG A 186 -0.93 -19.49 8.56
C ARG A 186 0.17 -20.23 9.31
N SER A 187 0.22 -20.15 10.64
CA SER A 187 1.20 -20.90 11.44
C SER A 187 0.92 -22.42 11.49
N LEU A 188 -0.21 -22.88 10.95
CA LEU A 188 -0.63 -24.28 10.94
C LEU A 188 -0.45 -24.94 9.56
N GLU A 189 -0.06 -24.18 8.54
CA GLU A 189 0.19 -24.63 7.15
C GLU A 189 1.67 -25.00 6.96
#